data_AF-A0A843TV47-F1
#
_entry.id   AF-A0A843TV47-F1
#
_cell.length_a   1.000
_cell.length_b   1.000
_cell.length_c   1.000
_cell.angle_alpha   90.00
_cell.angle_beta   90.00
_cell.angle_gamma   90.00
#
_symmetry.space_group_name_H-M   'P 1'
#
loop_
_entity.id
_entity.type
_entity.pdbx_description
1 polymer ?
#
loop_
_entity_poly.entity_id
_entity_poly.type
_entity_poly.pdbx_seq_one_letter_code
_entity_poly.pdbx_strand_id
1 'polypeptide(L)'
;LVKHFQLQELSGQLIDLWNLMDTPADERNLFNHVTCNISVTVDDVTIPGALALDLIEQAEVEVERLDQLKASRMKEIAMKKQAELEEIYVRAHVEIDSAVAQEKIMSLIDSGNIQPSELLADMDGQILKAKEEALSRKEILEKVERWMSACEEESWLEDYNRDDSRYNASRGAHLNLKRAEKARVLVNKIPALVDILVARTRAWEEDHGMSFTYDGVPLLAMLDEYVILRQEREEEKRRMRGQKKLNDQLNTEQEAVFGSRPSPNRSLGPKKVVGQRANGSASNGTPSKRLSLQNSGNGTRSVGKDSKRDARLSAPANYVAISKEDAASSPVSGCDPIPATP
;
A
#
# COMPACT_ATOMS: atom_id res chain seq x y z
N LEU A 1 -35.92 49.91 -12.10
CA LEU A 1 -34.74 50.75 -11.78
C LEU A 1 -34.27 50.46 -10.35
N VAL A 2 -34.45 51.31 -9.32
CA VAL A 2 -33.82 51.10 -7.98
C VAL A 2 -33.97 49.67 -7.42
N LYS A 3 -35.20 49.17 -7.28
CA LYS A 3 -35.49 47.80 -6.81
C LYS A 3 -34.88 46.67 -7.65
N HIS A 4 -34.73 46.90 -8.95
CA HIS A 4 -34.17 45.91 -9.88
C HIS A 4 -32.65 45.84 -9.72
N PHE A 5 -31.98 46.99 -9.60
CA PHE A 5 -30.55 47.04 -9.28
C PHE A 5 -30.23 46.41 -7.92
N GLN A 6 -31.03 46.71 -6.89
CA GLN A 6 -30.93 46.11 -5.56
C GLN A 6 -31.08 44.57 -5.60
N LEU A 7 -32.06 44.04 -6.35
CA LEU A 7 -32.23 42.60 -6.52
C LEU A 7 -31.06 41.94 -7.28
N GLN A 8 -30.48 42.62 -8.27
CA GLN A 8 -29.28 42.14 -8.97
C GLN A 8 -28.05 42.10 -8.05
N GLU A 9 -27.84 43.13 -7.23
CA GLU A 9 -26.76 43.18 -6.25
C GLU A 9 -26.89 42.05 -5.22
N LEU A 10 -28.07 41.89 -4.61
CA LEU A 10 -28.36 40.80 -3.67
C LEU A 10 -28.18 39.42 -4.32
N SER A 11 -28.62 39.27 -5.58
CA SER A 11 -28.41 38.03 -6.32
C SER A 11 -26.93 37.71 -6.55
N GLY A 12 -26.07 38.72 -6.72
CA GLY A 12 -24.61 38.54 -6.80
C GLY A 12 -24.05 38.08 -5.46
N GLN A 13 -24.39 38.79 -4.39
CA GLN A 13 -23.95 38.46 -3.02
C GLN A 13 -24.36 37.05 -2.59
N LEU A 14 -25.60 36.62 -2.90
CA LEU A 14 -26.06 35.25 -2.66
C LEU A 14 -25.19 34.20 -3.39
N ILE A 15 -24.91 34.41 -4.68
CA ILE A 15 -24.10 33.48 -5.47
C ILE A 15 -22.66 33.40 -4.93
N ASP A 16 -22.06 34.54 -4.60
CA ASP A 16 -20.71 34.59 -4.05
C ASP A 16 -20.63 33.90 -2.68
N LEU A 17 -21.59 34.15 -1.78
CA LEU A 17 -21.68 33.50 -0.47
C LEU A 17 -21.92 31.99 -0.58
N TRP A 18 -22.77 31.54 -1.50
CA TRP A 18 -23.00 30.10 -1.72
C TRP A 18 -21.79 29.39 -2.34
N ASN A 19 -21.06 30.05 -3.24
CA ASN A 19 -19.82 29.52 -3.80
C ASN A 19 -18.72 29.45 -2.73
N LEU A 20 -18.64 30.46 -1.86
CA LEU A 20 -17.67 30.52 -0.77
C LEU A 20 -17.93 29.46 0.32
N MET A 21 -19.19 29.09 0.56
CA MET A 21 -19.62 28.17 1.62
C MET A 21 -20.00 26.78 1.13
N ASP A 22 -19.70 26.42 -0.13
CA ASP A 22 -20.09 25.15 -0.76
C ASP A 22 -21.59 24.80 -0.59
N THR A 23 -22.48 25.80 -0.57
CA THR A 23 -23.91 25.62 -0.29
C THR A 23 -24.53 24.64 -1.31
N PRO A 24 -25.28 23.61 -0.87
CA PRO A 24 -25.82 22.59 -1.76
C PRO A 24 -26.89 23.14 -2.71
N ALA A 25 -27.01 22.53 -3.89
CA ALA A 25 -27.91 23.00 -4.94
C ALA A 25 -29.38 23.11 -4.50
N ASP A 26 -29.84 22.21 -3.63
CA ASP A 26 -31.21 22.20 -3.11
C ASP A 26 -31.53 23.45 -2.26
N GLU A 27 -30.56 23.95 -1.49
CA GLU A 27 -30.68 25.20 -0.73
C GLU A 27 -30.65 26.42 -1.67
N ARG A 28 -29.74 26.43 -2.67
CA ARG A 28 -29.69 27.51 -3.69
C ARG A 28 -31.00 27.60 -4.49
N ASN A 29 -31.62 26.45 -4.79
CA ASN A 29 -32.83 26.36 -5.60
C ASN A 29 -34.02 27.11 -4.99
N LEU A 30 -34.07 27.27 -3.66
CA LEU A 30 -35.10 28.06 -2.97
C LEU A 30 -35.13 29.52 -3.45
N PHE A 31 -33.98 30.06 -3.83
CA PHE A 31 -33.78 31.44 -4.27
C PHE A 31 -33.65 31.60 -5.79
N ASN A 32 -34.01 30.58 -6.58
CA ASN A 32 -34.02 30.66 -8.05
C ASN A 32 -34.83 31.85 -8.58
N HIS A 33 -35.92 32.21 -7.90
CA HIS A 33 -36.75 33.38 -8.24
C HIS A 33 -36.02 34.73 -8.10
N VAL A 34 -34.99 34.82 -7.26
CA VAL A 34 -34.06 35.96 -7.17
C VAL A 34 -33.03 35.84 -8.29
N THR A 35 -32.35 34.70 -8.40
CA THR A 35 -31.15 34.54 -9.24
C THR A 35 -31.41 34.52 -10.73
N CYS A 36 -32.62 34.15 -11.16
CA CYS A 36 -33.06 34.30 -12.54
C CYS A 36 -32.96 35.74 -13.06
N ASN A 37 -32.98 36.77 -12.20
CA ASN A 37 -32.97 38.18 -12.60
C ASN A 37 -31.57 38.79 -12.74
N ILE A 38 -30.50 38.07 -12.38
CA ILE A 38 -29.14 38.64 -12.28
C ILE A 38 -28.63 39.24 -13.60
N SER A 39 -29.01 38.65 -14.74
CA SER A 39 -28.62 39.08 -16.10
C SER A 39 -29.78 39.71 -16.90
N VAL A 40 -30.95 39.89 -16.29
CA VAL A 40 -32.17 40.36 -16.97
C VAL A 40 -32.21 41.89 -16.97
N THR A 41 -32.42 42.51 -18.14
CA THR A 41 -32.56 43.97 -18.23
C THR A 41 -33.89 44.43 -17.64
N VAL A 42 -34.00 45.71 -17.26
CA VAL A 42 -35.24 46.26 -16.64
C VAL A 42 -36.48 46.04 -17.52
N ASP A 43 -36.31 46.09 -18.84
CA ASP A 43 -37.40 45.96 -19.81
C ASP A 43 -37.78 44.49 -20.09
N ASP A 44 -36.89 43.54 -19.77
CA ASP A 44 -37.10 42.10 -19.96
C ASP A 44 -37.73 41.38 -18.74
N VAL A 45 -37.95 42.09 -17.62
CA VAL A 45 -38.60 41.54 -16.41
C VAL A 45 -40.09 41.31 -16.67
N THR A 46 -40.40 40.17 -17.28
CA THR A 46 -41.75 39.80 -17.75
C THR A 46 -42.62 39.11 -16.69
N ILE A 47 -42.03 38.64 -15.58
CA ILE A 47 -42.75 37.90 -14.52
C ILE A 47 -43.43 38.91 -13.56
N PRO A 48 -44.78 38.93 -13.46
CA PRO A 48 -45.48 39.80 -12.52
C PRO A 48 -45.08 39.47 -11.09
N GLY A 49 -44.69 40.49 -10.31
CA GLY A 49 -44.26 40.31 -8.92
C GLY A 49 -42.77 40.00 -8.72
N ALA A 50 -41.96 39.83 -9.78
CA ALA A 50 -40.51 39.56 -9.62
C ALA A 50 -39.71 40.67 -8.91
N LEU A 51 -40.27 41.88 -8.79
CA LEU A 51 -39.70 43.02 -8.04
C LEU A 51 -40.57 43.42 -6.83
N ALA A 52 -41.34 42.47 -6.28
CA ALA A 52 -42.13 42.68 -5.08
C ALA A 52 -41.21 42.88 -3.85
N LEU A 53 -41.69 43.62 -2.85
CA LEU A 53 -40.86 44.07 -1.72
C LEU A 53 -40.46 42.90 -0.79
N ASP A 54 -41.40 41.99 -0.57
CA ASP A 54 -41.26 40.76 0.18
C ASP A 54 -40.16 39.84 -0.38
N LEU A 55 -40.03 39.75 -1.72
CA LEU A 55 -38.95 38.96 -2.34
C LEU A 55 -37.56 39.61 -2.18
N ILE A 56 -37.49 40.94 -2.18
CA ILE A 56 -36.25 41.68 -1.94
C ILE A 56 -35.86 41.55 -0.47
N GLU A 57 -36.80 41.77 0.46
CA GLU A 57 -36.62 41.59 1.91
C GLU A 57 -36.19 40.14 2.23
N GLN A 58 -36.79 39.13 1.59
CA GLN A 58 -36.38 37.74 1.74
C GLN A 58 -34.93 37.49 1.28
N ALA A 59 -34.48 38.15 0.20
CA ALA A 59 -33.10 38.06 -0.27
C ALA A 59 -32.12 38.78 0.67
N GLU A 60 -32.49 39.94 1.22
CA GLU A 60 -31.69 40.69 2.21
C GLU A 60 -31.49 39.87 3.49
N VAL A 61 -32.58 39.30 4.03
CA VAL A 61 -32.54 38.44 5.23
C VAL A 61 -31.69 37.20 5.00
N GLU A 62 -31.73 36.60 3.81
CA GLU A 62 -30.88 35.45 3.50
C GLU A 62 -29.40 35.84 3.37
N VAL A 63 -29.08 36.95 2.71
CA VAL A 63 -27.69 37.47 2.65
C VAL A 63 -27.15 37.71 4.06
N GLU A 64 -27.92 38.36 4.94
CA GLU A 64 -27.51 38.59 6.33
C GLU A 64 -27.31 37.26 7.09
N ARG A 65 -28.24 36.31 6.95
CA ARG A 65 -28.13 34.97 7.55
C ARG A 65 -26.89 34.20 7.07
N LEU A 66 -26.56 34.31 5.79
CA LEU A 66 -25.39 33.68 5.18
C LEU A 66 -24.09 34.36 5.64
N ASP A 67 -24.07 35.69 5.78
CA ASP A 67 -22.90 36.42 6.30
C ASP A 67 -22.61 36.06 7.77
N GLN A 68 -23.65 35.94 8.60
CA GLN A 68 -23.55 35.46 9.98
C GLN A 68 -22.99 34.02 10.08
N LEU A 69 -23.22 33.17 9.07
CA LEU A 69 -22.70 31.80 9.00
C LEU A 69 -21.35 31.67 8.28
N LYS A 70 -20.91 32.71 7.55
CA LYS A 70 -19.71 32.71 6.71
C LYS A 70 -18.47 32.23 7.45
N ALA A 71 -18.23 32.74 8.66
CA ALA A 71 -17.04 32.40 9.44
C ALA A 71 -17.03 30.92 9.90
N SER A 72 -18.17 30.36 10.31
CA SER A 72 -18.26 28.98 10.78
C SER A 72 -18.16 27.97 9.62
N ARG A 73 -18.79 28.28 8.47
CA ARG A 73 -18.64 27.48 7.24
C ARG A 73 -17.23 27.56 6.66
N MET A 74 -16.61 28.75 6.68
CA MET A 74 -15.22 28.92 6.25
C MET A 74 -14.26 28.03 7.05
N LYS A 75 -14.43 27.99 8.37
CA LYS A 75 -13.67 27.12 9.28
C LYS A 75 -13.87 25.64 8.98
N GLU A 76 -15.09 25.20 8.67
CA GLU A 76 -15.37 23.82 8.26
C GLU A 76 -14.65 23.45 6.95
N ILE A 77 -14.74 24.29 5.92
CA ILE A 77 -14.12 24.06 4.60
C ILE A 77 -12.60 24.09 4.70
N ALA A 78 -12.04 25.06 5.43
CA ALA A 78 -10.60 25.16 5.67
C ALA A 78 -10.06 23.90 6.38
N MET A 79 -10.70 23.44 7.45
CA MET A 79 -10.29 22.20 8.14
C MET A 79 -10.38 20.96 7.23
N LYS A 80 -11.38 20.89 6.35
CA LYS A 80 -11.49 19.81 5.34
C LYS A 80 -10.35 19.86 4.30
N LYS A 81 -9.99 21.05 3.79
CA LYS A 81 -8.84 21.25 2.89
C LYS A 81 -7.52 20.91 3.60
N GLN A 82 -7.37 21.28 4.86
CA GLN A 82 -6.20 20.94 5.69
C GLN A 82 -6.07 19.42 5.87
N ALA A 83 -7.17 18.70 6.11
CA ALA A 83 -7.14 17.24 6.19
C ALA A 83 -6.77 16.56 4.86
N GLU A 84 -7.24 17.08 3.71
CA GLU A 84 -6.80 16.60 2.39
C GLU A 84 -5.28 16.82 2.19
N LEU A 85 -4.79 18.00 2.56
CA LEU A 85 -3.37 18.37 2.50
C LEU A 85 -2.51 17.40 3.34
N GLU A 86 -2.89 17.17 4.60
CA GLU A 86 -2.25 16.24 5.51
C GLU A 86 -2.23 14.80 4.96
N GLU A 87 -3.35 14.31 4.41
CA GLU A 87 -3.44 12.97 3.82
C GLU A 87 -2.47 12.78 2.64
N ILE A 88 -2.29 13.83 1.82
CA ILE A 88 -1.33 13.81 0.70
C ILE A 88 0.10 13.71 1.22
N TYR A 89 0.47 14.51 2.22
CA TYR A 89 1.82 14.52 2.78
C TYR A 89 2.16 13.25 3.56
N VAL A 90 1.21 12.68 4.31
CA VAL A 90 1.35 11.35 4.94
C VAL A 90 1.59 10.28 3.86
N ARG A 91 0.80 10.26 2.77
CA ARG A 91 1.03 9.34 1.64
C ARG A 91 2.35 9.59 0.89
N ALA A 92 2.94 10.78 1.03
CA ALA A 92 4.23 11.13 0.47
C ALA A 92 5.40 10.95 1.45
N HIS A 93 5.17 10.47 2.68
CA HIS A 93 6.19 10.38 3.74
C HIS A 93 6.90 11.71 4.03
N VAL A 94 6.13 12.81 4.01
CA VAL A 94 6.58 14.17 4.37
C VAL A 94 6.02 14.52 5.74
N GLU A 95 6.89 14.85 6.68
CA GLU A 95 6.52 15.22 8.05
C GLU A 95 6.02 16.66 8.12
N ILE A 96 4.89 16.87 8.79
CA ILE A 96 4.26 18.19 8.99
C ILE A 96 3.68 18.28 10.40
N ASP A 97 3.87 19.44 11.04
CA ASP A 97 3.19 19.78 12.28
C ASP A 97 1.72 20.16 12.00
N SER A 98 0.86 19.15 11.97
CA SER A 98 -0.59 19.28 11.80
C SER A 98 -1.23 20.20 12.84
N ALA A 99 -0.77 20.14 14.10
CA ALA A 99 -1.34 20.95 15.18
C ALA A 99 -1.06 22.45 14.96
N VAL A 100 0.19 22.80 14.63
CA VAL A 100 0.58 24.19 14.32
C VAL A 100 -0.10 24.68 13.04
N ALA A 101 -0.25 23.82 12.02
CA ALA A 101 -0.97 24.19 10.79
C ALA A 101 -2.46 24.50 11.07
N GLN A 102 -3.14 23.66 11.85
CA GLN A 102 -4.55 23.86 12.23
C GLN A 102 -4.72 25.08 13.13
N GLU A 103 -3.85 25.32 14.12
CA GLU A 103 -3.86 26.52 14.96
C GLU A 103 -3.64 27.80 14.14
N LYS A 104 -2.74 27.76 13.15
CA LYS A 104 -2.51 28.88 12.24
C LYS A 104 -3.75 29.19 11.40
N ILE A 105 -4.42 28.18 10.84
CA ILE A 105 -5.69 28.38 10.10
C ILE A 105 -6.75 28.98 11.01
N MET A 106 -6.87 28.46 12.23
CA MET A 106 -7.84 28.91 13.23
C MET A 106 -7.67 30.39 13.58
N SER A 107 -6.44 30.77 13.95
CA SER A 107 -6.10 32.13 14.35
C SER A 107 -6.26 33.14 13.20
N LEU A 108 -5.97 32.74 11.95
CA LEU A 108 -6.23 33.58 10.78
C LEU A 108 -7.73 33.88 10.60
N ILE A 109 -8.59 32.85 10.68
CA ILE A 109 -10.05 33.01 10.57
C ILE A 109 -10.61 33.82 11.73
N ASP A 110 -10.29 33.45 12.97
CA ASP A 110 -10.82 34.09 14.18
C ASP A 110 -10.34 35.55 14.32
N SER A 111 -9.21 35.92 13.69
CA SER A 111 -8.73 37.32 13.66
C SER A 111 -9.47 38.23 12.68
N GLY A 112 -10.22 37.68 11.72
CA GLY A 112 -10.93 38.43 10.69
C GLY A 112 -10.04 39.21 9.69
N ASN A 113 -8.71 39.04 9.75
CA ASN A 113 -7.75 39.85 8.97
C ASN A 113 -7.55 39.37 7.52
N ILE A 114 -8.09 38.20 7.14
CA ILE A 114 -7.93 37.60 5.81
C ILE A 114 -9.29 37.47 5.13
N GLN A 115 -9.34 37.73 3.81
CA GLN A 115 -10.54 37.47 3.04
C GLN A 115 -10.80 35.96 2.92
N PRO A 116 -12.00 35.47 3.27
CA PRO A 116 -12.25 34.03 3.29
C PRO A 116 -12.01 33.32 1.94
N SER A 117 -12.28 34.00 0.83
CA SER A 117 -12.01 33.49 -0.53
C SER A 117 -10.52 33.37 -0.84
N GLU A 118 -9.70 34.31 -0.36
CA GLU A 118 -8.24 34.30 -0.49
C GLU A 118 -7.64 33.12 0.30
N LEU A 119 -8.09 32.89 1.54
CA LEU A 119 -7.68 31.76 2.36
C LEU A 119 -7.95 30.42 1.65
N LEU A 120 -9.16 30.20 1.12
CA LEU A 120 -9.47 28.94 0.44
C LEU A 120 -8.65 28.75 -0.84
N ALA A 121 -8.42 29.82 -1.62
CA ALA A 121 -7.59 29.76 -2.82
C ALA A 121 -6.12 29.43 -2.49
N ASP A 122 -5.58 30.00 -1.42
CA ASP A 122 -4.23 29.68 -0.92
C ASP A 122 -4.12 28.22 -0.46
N MET A 123 -5.16 27.69 0.19
CA MET A 123 -5.21 26.28 0.59
C MET A 123 -5.32 25.34 -0.60
N ASP A 124 -6.10 25.68 -1.63
CA ASP A 124 -6.14 24.92 -2.88
C ASP A 124 -4.79 24.95 -3.63
N GLY A 125 -4.10 26.10 -3.59
CA GLY A 125 -2.72 26.23 -4.08
C GLY A 125 -1.72 25.36 -3.32
N GLN A 126 -1.87 25.22 -2.00
CA GLN A 126 -1.06 24.31 -1.17
C GLN A 126 -1.35 22.84 -1.49
N ILE A 127 -2.63 22.46 -1.63
CA ILE A 127 -3.05 21.11 -2.03
C ILE A 127 -2.47 20.75 -3.41
N LEU A 128 -2.48 21.68 -4.37
CA LEU A 128 -1.92 21.46 -5.70
C LEU A 128 -0.40 21.22 -5.64
N LYS A 129 0.34 22.04 -4.88
CA LYS A 129 1.78 21.84 -4.64
C LYS A 129 2.09 20.52 -3.93
N ALA A 130 1.29 20.13 -2.94
CA ALA A 130 1.44 18.85 -2.25
C ALA A 130 1.19 17.67 -3.20
N LYS A 131 0.23 17.78 -4.14
CA LYS A 131 0.00 16.77 -5.19
C LYS A 131 1.18 16.68 -6.16
N GLU A 132 1.79 17.80 -6.54
CA GLU A 132 3.00 17.84 -7.37
C GLU A 132 4.20 17.19 -6.66
N GLU A 133 4.43 17.53 -5.39
CA GLU A 133 5.48 16.92 -4.56
C GLU A 133 5.27 15.41 -4.33
N ALA A 134 4.03 14.99 -4.08
CA ALA A 134 3.70 13.57 -3.98
C ALA A 134 3.95 12.80 -5.29
N LEU A 135 3.79 13.46 -6.45
CA LEU A 135 4.14 12.90 -7.76
C LEU A 135 5.66 12.87 -8.00
N SER A 136 6.41 13.90 -7.58
CA SER A 136 7.88 13.96 -7.71
C SER A 136 8.54 12.83 -6.92
N ARG A 137 8.05 12.57 -5.70
CA ARG A 137 8.56 11.56 -4.77
C ARG A 137 8.16 10.13 -5.13
N LYS A 138 7.11 9.95 -5.93
CA LYS A 138 6.45 8.66 -6.19
C LYS A 138 7.41 7.54 -6.59
N GLU A 139 8.30 7.76 -7.58
CA GLU A 139 9.19 6.67 -8.05
C GLU A 139 10.16 6.21 -6.96
N ILE A 140 10.62 7.13 -6.09
CA ILE A 140 11.50 6.82 -4.97
C ILE A 140 10.73 6.02 -3.93
N LEU A 141 9.54 6.49 -3.52
CA LEU A 141 8.71 5.81 -2.51
C LEU A 141 8.33 4.38 -2.92
N GLU A 142 7.92 4.16 -4.18
CA GLU A 142 7.67 2.79 -4.68
C GLU A 142 8.93 1.90 -4.65
N LYS A 143 10.15 2.47 -4.70
CA LYS A 143 11.40 1.70 -4.60
C LYS A 143 11.77 1.44 -3.14
N VAL A 144 11.48 2.38 -2.24
CA VAL A 144 11.61 2.21 -0.78
C VAL A 144 10.69 1.09 -0.31
N GLU A 145 9.41 1.07 -0.70
CA GLU A 145 8.47 -0.02 -0.41
C GLU A 145 9.04 -1.39 -0.85
N ARG A 146 9.46 -1.51 -2.11
CA ARG A 146 10.06 -2.74 -2.65
C ARG A 146 11.34 -3.16 -1.91
N TRP A 147 12.12 -2.20 -1.42
CA TRP A 147 13.34 -2.43 -0.64
C TRP A 147 13.01 -2.93 0.77
N MET A 148 12.07 -2.28 1.47
CA MET A 148 11.60 -2.70 2.79
C MET A 148 11.03 -4.13 2.74
N SER A 149 10.14 -4.45 1.80
CA SER A 149 9.61 -5.82 1.64
C SER A 149 10.71 -6.85 1.29
N ALA A 150 11.77 -6.46 0.58
CA ALA A 150 12.90 -7.35 0.32
C ALA A 150 13.75 -7.58 1.58
N CYS A 151 13.91 -6.57 2.44
CA CYS A 151 14.56 -6.68 3.75
C CYS A 151 13.73 -7.53 4.74
N GLU A 152 12.40 -7.45 4.70
CA GLU A 152 11.51 -8.34 5.47
C GLU A 152 11.68 -9.81 5.06
N GLU A 153 11.71 -10.11 3.75
CA GLU A 153 12.00 -11.46 3.25
C GLU A 153 13.46 -11.90 3.53
N GLU A 154 14.43 -10.96 3.62
CA GLU A 154 15.78 -11.26 4.10
C GLU A 154 15.75 -11.74 5.55
N SER A 155 15.09 -10.99 6.43
CA SER A 155 14.95 -11.33 7.85
C SER A 155 14.24 -12.68 8.05
N TRP A 156 13.10 -12.89 7.38
CA TRP A 156 12.37 -14.16 7.41
C TRP A 156 13.22 -15.34 6.93
N LEU A 157 14.01 -15.14 5.86
CA LEU A 157 14.93 -16.16 5.35
C LEU A 157 16.06 -16.45 6.34
N GLU A 158 16.57 -15.45 7.06
CA GLU A 158 17.59 -15.67 8.09
C GLU A 158 17.07 -16.53 9.25
N ASP A 159 15.87 -16.23 9.76
CA ASP A 159 15.27 -17.03 10.83
C ASP A 159 14.93 -18.45 10.36
N TYR A 160 14.39 -18.60 9.13
CA TYR A 160 14.21 -19.93 8.52
C TYR A 160 15.53 -20.70 8.31
N ASN A 161 16.67 -20.02 8.20
CA ASN A 161 17.98 -20.68 8.11
C ASN A 161 18.57 -21.05 9.49
N ARG A 162 18.09 -20.44 10.59
CA ARG A 162 18.49 -20.76 11.97
C ARG A 162 17.68 -21.92 12.57
N ASP A 163 16.49 -22.20 12.04
CA ASP A 163 15.64 -23.31 12.49
C ASP A 163 16.25 -24.68 12.14
N ASP A 164 16.80 -25.38 13.13
CA ASP A 164 17.30 -26.76 12.98
C ASP A 164 16.19 -27.76 12.57
N SER A 165 14.92 -27.44 12.85
CA SER A 165 13.77 -28.30 12.55
C SER A 165 13.24 -28.14 11.11
N ARG A 166 13.79 -27.20 10.32
CA ARG A 166 13.31 -26.81 8.98
C ARG A 166 13.21 -27.91 7.93
N TYR A 167 13.94 -29.02 8.12
CA TYR A 167 13.93 -30.20 7.24
C TYR A 167 13.13 -31.39 7.78
N ASN A 168 12.52 -31.27 8.98
CA ASN A 168 11.57 -32.27 9.44
C ASN A 168 10.39 -32.38 8.46
N ALA A 169 9.86 -33.59 8.29
CA ALA A 169 8.81 -33.92 7.31
C ALA A 169 7.41 -33.39 7.71
N SER A 170 7.37 -32.17 8.24
CA SER A 170 6.19 -31.43 8.65
C SER A 170 5.32 -31.05 7.45
N ARG A 171 4.00 -31.11 7.61
CA ARG A 171 3.02 -30.67 6.60
C ARG A 171 3.20 -29.17 6.31
N GLY A 172 3.89 -28.84 5.21
CA GLY A 172 4.19 -27.46 4.82
C GLY A 172 5.66 -27.19 4.48
N ALA A 173 6.60 -28.08 4.85
CA ALA A 173 8.05 -27.86 4.65
C ALA A 173 8.43 -27.51 3.20
N HIS A 174 7.83 -28.17 2.21
CA HIS A 174 8.04 -27.88 0.77
C HIS A 174 7.52 -26.49 0.33
N LEU A 175 6.50 -25.93 0.99
CA LEU A 175 6.05 -24.56 0.73
C LEU A 175 7.02 -23.54 1.32
N ASN A 176 7.51 -23.77 2.54
CA ASN A 176 8.52 -22.92 3.17
C ASN A 176 9.83 -22.95 2.38
N LEU A 177 10.26 -24.12 1.90
CA LEU A 177 11.42 -24.23 1.02
C LEU A 177 11.23 -23.43 -0.28
N LYS A 178 10.04 -23.50 -0.91
CA LYS A 178 9.71 -22.67 -2.08
C LYS A 178 9.71 -21.17 -1.79
N ARG A 179 9.27 -20.72 -0.61
CA ARG A 179 9.42 -19.32 -0.19
C ARG A 179 10.89 -18.96 0.01
N ALA A 180 11.68 -19.82 0.64
CA ALA A 180 13.11 -19.60 0.85
C ALA A 180 13.90 -19.44 -0.45
N GLU A 181 13.61 -20.24 -1.50
CA GLU A 181 14.24 -20.04 -2.81
C GLU A 181 13.82 -18.70 -3.46
N LYS A 182 12.55 -18.28 -3.32
CA LYS A 182 12.10 -16.95 -3.79
C LYS A 182 12.77 -15.81 -3.02
N ALA A 183 12.84 -15.91 -1.69
CA ALA A 183 13.47 -14.93 -0.82
C ALA A 183 14.95 -14.76 -1.18
N ARG A 184 15.70 -15.85 -1.41
CA ARG A 184 17.10 -15.78 -1.88
C ARG A 184 17.27 -14.95 -3.15
N VAL A 185 16.35 -15.09 -4.12
CA VAL A 185 16.38 -14.30 -5.37
C VAL A 185 16.08 -12.82 -5.11
N LEU A 186 15.25 -12.48 -4.14
CA LEU A 186 15.02 -11.08 -3.71
C LEU A 186 16.25 -10.53 -2.96
N VAL A 187 16.76 -11.26 -1.97
CA VAL A 187 17.95 -10.89 -1.17
C VAL A 187 19.17 -10.58 -2.03
N ASN A 188 19.43 -11.40 -3.05
CA ASN A 188 20.51 -11.19 -4.02
C ASN A 188 20.34 -9.92 -4.87
N LYS A 189 19.13 -9.37 -4.98
CA LYS A 189 18.84 -8.13 -5.72
C LYS A 189 18.87 -6.88 -4.85
N ILE A 190 18.83 -7.02 -3.52
CA ILE A 190 18.82 -5.86 -2.60
C ILE A 190 20.00 -4.90 -2.84
N PRO A 191 21.28 -5.33 -3.06
CA PRO A 191 22.37 -4.39 -3.30
C PRO A 191 22.08 -3.45 -4.47
N ALA A 192 21.71 -4.01 -5.63
CA ALA A 192 21.38 -3.25 -6.82
C ALA A 192 20.13 -2.36 -6.64
N LEU A 193 19.18 -2.75 -5.79
CA LEU A 193 18.03 -1.91 -5.46
C LEU A 193 18.42 -0.71 -4.56
N VAL A 194 19.35 -0.91 -3.62
CA VAL A 194 19.95 0.18 -2.83
C VAL A 194 20.75 1.13 -3.72
N ASP A 195 21.57 0.62 -4.64
CA ASP A 195 22.33 1.46 -5.60
C ASP A 195 21.37 2.33 -6.45
N ILE A 196 20.27 1.75 -6.93
CA ILE A 196 19.23 2.46 -7.68
C ILE A 196 18.54 3.52 -6.80
N LEU A 197 18.24 3.21 -5.54
CA LEU A 197 17.65 4.15 -4.59
C LEU A 197 18.59 5.33 -4.32
N VAL A 198 19.86 5.08 -4.01
CA VAL A 198 20.87 6.13 -3.79
C VAL A 198 21.00 7.03 -5.02
N ALA A 199 21.09 6.45 -6.22
CA ALA A 199 21.20 7.22 -7.46
C ALA A 199 19.96 8.08 -7.75
N ARG A 200 18.75 7.53 -7.56
CA ARG A 200 17.49 8.28 -7.76
C ARG A 200 17.28 9.37 -6.72
N THR A 201 17.61 9.09 -5.47
CA THR A 201 17.47 10.04 -4.36
C THR A 201 18.42 11.22 -4.57
N ARG A 202 19.70 10.96 -4.90
CA ARG A 202 20.68 12.04 -5.19
C ARG A 202 20.26 12.92 -6.37
N ALA A 203 19.76 12.34 -7.46
CA ALA A 203 19.27 13.12 -8.60
C ALA A 203 18.08 14.02 -8.20
N TRP A 204 17.14 13.49 -7.41
CA TRP A 204 16.02 14.28 -6.89
C TRP A 204 16.50 15.40 -5.94
N GLU A 205 17.45 15.13 -5.04
CA GLU A 205 18.02 16.13 -4.13
C GLU A 205 18.78 17.25 -4.88
N GLU A 206 19.47 16.90 -5.96
CA GLU A 206 20.14 17.86 -6.85
C GLU A 206 19.13 18.74 -7.61
N ASP A 207 18.07 18.13 -8.16
CA ASP A 207 17.02 18.85 -8.90
C ASP A 207 16.18 19.78 -7.99
N HIS A 208 15.91 19.39 -6.74
CA HIS A 208 15.05 20.15 -5.80
C HIS A 208 15.84 21.06 -4.84
N GLY A 209 17.16 20.87 -4.72
CA GLY A 209 18.02 21.64 -3.82
C GLY A 209 17.78 21.38 -2.33
N MET A 210 17.12 20.27 -1.96
CA MET A 210 16.80 19.90 -0.58
C MET A 210 16.91 18.39 -0.35
N SER A 211 17.18 17.99 0.89
CA SER A 211 17.32 16.58 1.27
C SER A 211 16.01 15.80 1.12
N PHE A 212 16.06 14.59 0.58
CA PHE A 212 14.91 13.69 0.54
C PHE A 212 14.77 13.03 1.92
N THR A 213 13.79 13.49 2.70
CA THR A 213 13.39 12.80 3.93
C THR A 213 12.32 11.74 3.65
N TYR A 214 12.22 10.75 4.52
CA TYR A 214 11.15 9.78 4.61
C TYR A 214 10.75 9.72 6.09
N ASP A 215 9.54 10.15 6.42
CA ASP A 215 9.05 10.28 7.81
C ASP A 215 10.05 11.03 8.72
N GLY A 216 10.52 12.19 8.23
CA GLY A 216 11.49 13.05 8.93
C GLY A 216 12.97 12.66 8.75
N VAL A 217 13.28 11.41 8.41
CA VAL A 217 14.67 10.90 8.35
C VAL A 217 15.24 10.99 6.92
N PRO A 218 16.46 11.54 6.70
CA PRO A 218 17.09 11.56 5.38
C PRO A 218 17.27 10.15 4.79
N LEU A 219 16.70 9.89 3.61
CA LEU A 219 16.67 8.56 3.01
C LEU A 219 18.08 8.02 2.68
N LEU A 220 19.00 8.87 2.24
CA LEU A 220 20.39 8.47 2.03
C LEU A 220 21.06 7.96 3.32
N ALA A 221 20.79 8.58 4.47
CA ALA A 221 21.35 8.15 5.75
C ALA A 221 20.81 6.77 6.16
N MET A 222 19.51 6.50 5.95
CA MET A 222 18.92 5.17 6.20
C MET A 222 19.53 4.09 5.30
N LEU A 223 19.84 4.42 4.04
CA LEU A 223 20.47 3.49 3.10
C LEU A 223 21.94 3.21 3.47
N ASP A 224 22.69 4.23 3.88
CA ASP A 224 24.06 4.08 4.36
C ASP A 224 24.12 3.23 5.65
N GLU A 225 23.24 3.48 6.62
CA GLU A 225 23.11 2.67 7.84
C GLU A 225 22.75 1.21 7.51
N TYR A 226 21.81 0.97 6.60
CA TYR A 226 21.49 -0.38 6.14
C TYR A 226 22.69 -1.09 5.51
N VAL A 227 23.49 -0.41 4.70
CA VAL A 227 24.69 -0.99 4.07
C VAL A 227 25.71 -1.41 5.13
N ILE A 228 25.92 -0.58 6.17
CA ILE A 228 26.81 -0.90 7.30
C ILE A 228 26.29 -2.12 8.06
N LEU A 229 25.03 -2.08 8.53
CA LEU A 229 24.39 -3.17 9.28
C LEU A 229 24.40 -4.50 8.51
N ARG A 230 24.27 -4.46 7.18
CA ARG A 230 24.36 -5.66 6.35
C ARG A 230 25.77 -6.24 6.31
N GLN A 231 26.80 -5.39 6.16
CA GLN A 231 28.19 -5.81 6.14
C GLN A 231 28.60 -6.43 7.48
N GLU A 232 28.24 -5.81 8.60
CA GLU A 232 28.45 -6.35 9.96
C GLU A 232 27.81 -7.74 10.11
N ARG A 233 26.57 -7.91 9.64
CA ARG A 233 25.86 -9.18 9.69
C ARG A 233 26.53 -10.27 8.85
N GLU A 234 27.10 -9.93 7.70
CA GLU A 234 27.88 -10.87 6.89
C GLU A 234 29.24 -11.21 7.51
N GLU A 235 29.90 -10.25 8.14
CA GLU A 235 31.13 -10.45 8.91
C GLU A 235 30.91 -11.34 10.13
N GLU A 236 29.86 -11.13 10.90
CA GLU A 236 29.53 -11.98 12.04
C GLU A 236 29.23 -13.42 11.59
N LYS A 237 28.49 -13.60 10.49
CA LYS A 237 28.31 -14.91 9.83
C LYS A 237 29.63 -15.51 9.31
N ARG A 238 30.64 -14.70 8.98
CA ARG A 238 31.99 -15.14 8.57
C ARG A 238 32.79 -15.59 9.79
N ARG A 239 32.77 -14.81 10.88
CA ARG A 239 33.40 -15.07 12.18
C ARG A 239 32.89 -16.36 12.80
N MET A 240 31.57 -16.54 12.87
CA MET A 240 30.93 -17.77 13.38
C MET A 240 31.29 -19.01 12.57
N ARG A 241 31.40 -18.89 11.23
CA ARG A 241 31.89 -19.99 10.38
C ARG A 241 33.37 -20.30 10.61
N GLY A 242 34.20 -19.30 10.91
CA GLY A 242 35.59 -19.48 11.32
C GLY A 242 35.71 -20.21 12.66
N GLN A 243 34.94 -19.76 13.66
CA GLN A 243 34.92 -20.37 15.00
C GLN A 243 34.42 -21.82 14.95
N LYS A 244 33.37 -22.12 14.18
CA LYS A 244 32.90 -23.49 13.96
C LYS A 244 33.98 -24.37 13.32
N LYS A 245 34.69 -23.90 12.29
CA LYS A 245 35.81 -24.66 11.68
C LYS A 245 36.94 -24.97 12.67
N LEU A 246 37.22 -24.08 13.62
CA LEU A 246 38.22 -24.31 14.67
C LEU A 246 37.73 -25.37 15.66
N ASN A 247 36.49 -25.25 16.13
CA ASN A 247 35.87 -26.22 17.03
C ASN A 247 35.75 -27.62 16.38
N ASP A 248 35.36 -27.69 15.11
CA ASP A 248 35.26 -28.94 14.35
C ASP A 248 36.66 -29.59 14.16
N GLN A 249 37.73 -28.80 14.00
CA GLN A 249 39.11 -29.31 14.01
C GLN A 249 39.51 -29.88 15.37
N LEU A 250 39.27 -29.17 16.48
CA LEU A 250 39.57 -29.67 17.83
C LEU A 250 38.79 -30.96 18.16
N ASN A 251 37.52 -31.04 17.74
CA ASN A 251 36.73 -32.26 17.86
C ASN A 251 37.31 -33.40 17.00
N THR A 252 37.73 -33.12 15.77
CA THR A 252 38.36 -34.12 14.88
C THR A 252 39.70 -34.62 15.45
N GLU A 253 40.48 -33.75 16.11
CA GLU A 253 41.72 -34.15 16.79
C GLU A 253 41.43 -35.01 18.04
N GLN A 254 40.41 -34.67 18.84
CA GLN A 254 39.99 -35.53 19.95
C GLN A 254 39.45 -36.88 19.46
N GLU A 255 38.63 -36.92 18.42
CA GLU A 255 38.19 -38.16 17.78
C GLU A 255 39.34 -38.94 17.13
N ALA A 256 40.40 -38.29 16.66
CA ALA A 256 41.59 -38.98 16.16
C ALA A 256 42.45 -39.60 17.28
N VAL A 257 42.41 -39.03 18.49
CA VAL A 257 43.14 -39.51 19.68
C VAL A 257 42.37 -40.60 20.44
N PHE A 258 41.05 -40.49 20.54
CA PHE A 258 40.19 -41.43 21.27
C PHE A 258 39.38 -42.38 20.37
N GLY A 259 39.34 -42.16 19.06
CA GLY A 259 38.62 -42.99 18.11
C GLY A 259 39.32 -44.32 17.85
N SER A 260 38.59 -45.41 18.07
CA SER A 260 39.02 -46.78 17.81
C SER A 260 39.23 -47.06 16.31
N ARG A 261 40.36 -46.61 15.75
CA ARG A 261 40.81 -47.08 14.43
C ARG A 261 41.02 -48.60 14.47
N PRO A 262 40.39 -49.38 13.58
CA PRO A 262 40.78 -50.79 13.43
C PRO A 262 42.20 -50.83 12.86
N SER A 263 43.13 -51.43 13.61
CA SER A 263 44.55 -51.49 13.27
C SER A 263 44.78 -52.09 11.86
N PRO A 264 45.62 -51.48 11.01
CA PRO A 264 45.96 -52.03 9.70
C PRO A 264 46.98 -53.18 9.86
N ASN A 265 46.51 -54.33 10.35
CA ASN A 265 47.38 -55.49 10.54
C ASN A 265 46.67 -56.81 10.19
N ARG A 266 46.66 -57.16 8.90
CA ARG A 266 46.56 -58.54 8.45
C ARG A 266 47.72 -58.85 7.53
N SER A 267 48.49 -59.86 7.91
CA SER A 267 49.76 -60.25 7.31
C SER A 267 49.62 -61.02 5.99
N LEU A 268 50.76 -61.11 5.30
CA LEU A 268 50.95 -61.74 3.99
C LEU A 268 50.67 -63.25 4.02
N GLY A 269 49.93 -63.75 3.02
CA GLY A 269 49.79 -65.18 2.69
C GLY A 269 50.48 -65.50 1.35
N PRO A 270 51.15 -66.67 1.19
CA PRO A 270 52.11 -66.88 0.09
C PRO A 270 51.50 -67.35 -1.24
N LYS A 271 52.27 -67.05 -2.28
CA LYS A 271 52.14 -67.45 -3.70
C LYS A 271 51.60 -68.88 -3.93
N LYS A 272 50.75 -69.01 -4.96
CA LYS A 272 50.96 -70.02 -6.00
C LYS A 272 50.99 -69.38 -7.39
N VAL A 273 52.06 -69.67 -8.13
CA VAL A 273 52.28 -69.24 -9.52
C VAL A 273 52.23 -70.48 -10.41
N VAL A 274 51.26 -70.49 -11.33
CA VAL A 274 51.22 -71.23 -12.61
C VAL A 274 50.26 -70.40 -13.48
N GLY A 275 50.53 -69.94 -14.70
CA GLY A 275 51.72 -70.00 -15.55
C GLY A 275 51.32 -70.17 -17.03
N GLN A 276 51.45 -69.10 -17.86
CA GLN A 276 51.51 -69.08 -19.36
C GLN A 276 50.36 -69.79 -20.16
N ARG A 277 49.75 -69.35 -21.29
CA ARG A 277 49.93 -68.41 -22.45
C ARG A 277 48.53 -68.24 -23.11
N ALA A 278 48.20 -67.42 -24.12
CA ALA A 278 48.74 -66.18 -24.74
C ALA A 278 47.70 -65.62 -25.77
N ASN A 279 47.93 -64.41 -26.29
CA ASN A 279 47.41 -63.75 -27.52
C ASN A 279 45.96 -64.01 -28.06
N GLY A 280 45.22 -62.92 -28.36
CA GLY A 280 44.23 -62.97 -29.45
C GLY A 280 43.12 -61.90 -29.58
N SER A 281 43.47 -60.66 -29.95
CA SER A 281 42.66 -59.75 -30.80
C SER A 281 41.32 -59.07 -30.34
N ALA A 282 41.31 -57.74 -30.53
CA ALA A 282 40.26 -56.88 -31.10
C ALA A 282 38.88 -56.58 -30.42
N SER A 283 38.76 -55.30 -30.07
CA SER A 283 37.69 -54.35 -30.47
C SER A 283 36.39 -54.17 -29.65
N ASN A 284 36.15 -52.88 -29.34
CA ASN A 284 34.87 -52.16 -29.13
C ASN A 284 33.79 -52.65 -28.16
N GLY A 285 33.26 -51.69 -27.37
CA GLY A 285 31.87 -51.75 -26.88
C GLY A 285 31.66 -51.30 -25.44
N THR A 286 31.37 -50.00 -25.23
CA THR A 286 30.76 -49.48 -23.99
C THR A 286 29.35 -50.04 -23.76
N PRO A 287 28.94 -50.42 -22.53
CA PRO A 287 27.56 -50.76 -22.23
C PRO A 287 26.86 -49.75 -21.31
N SER A 288 26.28 -48.68 -21.87
CA SER A 288 25.25 -47.90 -21.17
C SER A 288 23.91 -48.63 -21.27
N LYS A 289 23.49 -49.32 -20.20
CA LYS A 289 22.21 -50.05 -20.17
C LYS A 289 21.04 -49.16 -19.76
N ARG A 290 20.22 -48.82 -20.75
CA ARG A 290 18.85 -48.30 -20.63
C ARG A 290 17.92 -49.39 -20.06
N LEU A 291 16.99 -49.03 -19.18
CA LEU A 291 15.76 -49.80 -18.95
C LEU A 291 14.56 -48.88 -18.98
N SER A 292 13.66 -49.15 -19.94
CA SER A 292 12.36 -48.53 -20.09
C SER A 292 11.42 -49.64 -20.56
N LEU A 293 10.41 -50.00 -19.76
CA LEU A 293 9.31 -50.85 -20.22
C LEU A 293 7.99 -50.23 -19.79
N GLN A 294 7.03 -50.21 -20.70
CA GLN A 294 5.68 -49.70 -20.52
C GLN A 294 4.71 -50.71 -21.14
N ASN A 295 3.62 -51.04 -20.44
CA ASN A 295 2.22 -50.84 -20.89
C ASN A 295 1.23 -51.93 -20.43
N SER A 296 -0.04 -51.53 -20.29
CA SER A 296 -1.28 -52.34 -20.21
C SER A 296 -1.51 -53.22 -18.97
N GLY A 297 -2.72 -53.35 -18.41
CA GLY A 297 -4.02 -52.72 -18.72
C GLY A 297 -5.17 -53.27 -17.83
N ASN A 298 -6.37 -52.65 -17.90
CA ASN A 298 -7.61 -52.96 -17.15
C ASN A 298 -7.55 -52.77 -15.60
N GLY A 299 -8.63 -52.54 -14.84
CA GLY A 299 -10.05 -52.29 -15.16
C GLY A 299 -11.01 -52.66 -14.00
N THR A 300 -11.99 -51.79 -13.68
CA THR A 300 -13.23 -52.00 -12.87
C THR A 300 -13.24 -52.07 -11.31
N ARG A 301 -13.85 -51.00 -10.71
CA ARG A 301 -14.89 -50.87 -9.64
C ARG A 301 -15.08 -51.88 -8.46
N SER A 302 -15.04 -51.34 -7.23
CA SER A 302 -15.97 -51.54 -6.08
C SER A 302 -15.69 -50.39 -5.06
N VAL A 303 -16.58 -49.71 -4.32
CA VAL A 303 -17.92 -49.89 -3.68
C VAL A 303 -17.87 -50.43 -2.23
N GLY A 304 -18.22 -49.56 -1.27
CA GLY A 304 -18.48 -49.85 0.16
C GLY A 304 -17.31 -49.48 1.10
N LYS A 305 -17.51 -48.91 2.31
CA LYS A 305 -18.75 -48.48 3.02
C LYS A 305 -18.38 -47.47 4.14
N ASP A 306 -19.37 -46.72 4.62
CA ASP A 306 -19.30 -45.67 5.66
C ASP A 306 -18.53 -45.99 6.96
N SER A 307 -17.94 -44.96 7.56
CA SER A 307 -18.10 -44.69 9.01
C SER A 307 -17.83 -43.23 9.40
N LYS A 308 -18.90 -42.59 9.84
CA LYS A 308 -19.02 -41.24 10.43
C LYS A 308 -18.10 -40.98 11.63
N ARG A 309 -17.43 -39.82 11.65
CA ARG A 309 -17.33 -38.96 12.85
C ARG A 309 -16.85 -37.54 12.54
N ASP A 310 -17.55 -36.57 13.12
CA ASP A 310 -17.26 -35.14 13.05
C ASP A 310 -16.08 -34.73 13.94
N ALA A 311 -15.25 -33.80 13.45
CA ALA A 311 -14.45 -32.88 14.26
C ALA A 311 -13.90 -31.75 13.37
N ARG A 312 -14.62 -30.61 13.30
CA ARG A 312 -14.07 -29.33 12.81
C ARG A 312 -13.78 -28.43 14.01
N LEU A 313 -12.53 -27.99 14.14
CA LEU A 313 -12.07 -26.82 14.88
C LEU A 313 -10.80 -26.32 14.15
N SER A 314 -10.49 -25.03 14.04
CA SER A 314 -11.34 -23.84 13.94
C SER A 314 -10.48 -22.77 13.27
N ALA A 315 -11.07 -21.84 12.51
CA ALA A 315 -10.38 -20.67 11.98
C ALA A 315 -11.22 -19.42 12.28
N PRO A 316 -10.64 -18.32 12.78
CA PRO A 316 -11.41 -17.16 13.18
C PRO A 316 -11.84 -16.36 11.95
N ALA A 317 -13.13 -16.00 11.90
CA ALA A 317 -13.66 -15.00 10.99
C ALA A 317 -14.27 -13.88 11.84
N ASN A 318 -13.58 -12.73 11.89
CA ASN A 318 -14.19 -11.50 12.38
C ASN A 318 -15.05 -10.91 11.26
N TYR A 319 -16.36 -10.98 11.40
CA TYR A 319 -17.29 -10.17 10.62
C TYR A 319 -18.38 -9.66 11.55
N VAL A 320 -18.51 -8.34 11.67
CA VAL A 320 -19.48 -7.69 12.56
C VAL A 320 -20.84 -7.74 11.88
N ALA A 321 -21.86 -8.26 12.57
CA ALA A 321 -23.23 -8.27 12.09
C ALA A 321 -23.92 -6.93 12.44
N ILE A 322 -24.54 -6.31 11.45
CA ILE A 322 -25.48 -5.20 11.66
C ILE A 322 -26.87 -5.81 11.90
N SER A 323 -27.50 -5.44 13.01
CA SER A 323 -28.85 -5.89 13.36
C SER A 323 -29.89 -5.40 12.37
N LYS A 324 -30.89 -6.23 12.10
CA LYS A 324 -32.02 -5.91 11.24
C LYS A 324 -33.30 -5.99 12.09
N GLU A 325 -33.97 -4.85 12.27
CA GLU A 325 -35.28 -4.77 12.92
C GLU A 325 -36.40 -4.45 11.91
N ASP A 326 -37.63 -4.47 12.39
CA ASP A 326 -38.74 -5.11 11.67
C ASP A 326 -39.64 -4.18 10.83
N ALA A 327 -40.48 -4.79 10.00
CA ALA A 327 -41.26 -4.13 8.95
C ALA A 327 -42.61 -3.56 9.42
N ALA A 328 -43.06 -2.48 8.77
CA ALA A 328 -44.47 -2.09 8.71
C ALA A 328 -44.86 -1.36 7.40
N SER A 329 -45.93 -1.86 6.75
CA SER A 329 -46.93 -1.10 5.97
C SER A 329 -46.65 -0.59 4.53
N SER A 330 -47.10 -1.41 3.57
CA SER A 330 -47.78 -1.09 2.28
C SER A 330 -47.10 -0.23 1.18
N PRO A 331 -47.37 -0.53 -0.10
CA PRO A 331 -48.46 0.19 -0.80
C PRO A 331 -49.35 -0.69 -1.73
N VAL A 332 -50.36 -0.07 -2.34
CA VAL A 332 -51.42 -0.71 -3.14
C VAL A 332 -51.17 -0.63 -4.66
N SER A 333 -51.32 -1.81 -5.30
CA SER A 333 -51.72 -2.15 -6.68
C SER A 333 -52.02 -1.06 -7.75
N GLY A 334 -51.52 -1.30 -8.98
CA GLY A 334 -52.03 -0.73 -10.24
C GLY A 334 -51.23 -1.20 -11.48
N CYS A 335 -51.89 -1.77 -12.50
CA CYS A 335 -51.25 -2.46 -13.64
C CYS A 335 -50.86 -1.59 -14.86
N ASP A 336 -49.91 -2.13 -15.64
CA ASP A 336 -49.49 -1.91 -17.05
C ASP A 336 -50.62 -1.80 -18.12
N PRO A 337 -50.36 -1.57 -19.45
CA PRO A 337 -49.12 -1.18 -20.18
C PRO A 337 -49.29 -0.06 -21.27
N ILE A 338 -48.19 0.19 -22.00
CA ILE A 338 -48.00 1.01 -23.23
C ILE A 338 -48.93 0.64 -24.41
N PRO A 339 -49.27 1.59 -25.30
CA PRO A 339 -49.07 1.33 -26.74
C PRO A 339 -48.35 2.48 -27.51
N ALA A 340 -47.93 2.17 -28.73
CA ALA A 340 -47.04 2.98 -29.57
C ALA A 340 -47.75 4.09 -30.39
N THR A 341 -46.91 4.88 -31.08
CA THR A 341 -47.18 5.93 -32.08
C THR A 341 -48.11 5.53 -33.24
N PRO A 342 -48.69 6.53 -33.93
CA PRO A 342 -48.65 6.63 -35.38
C PRO A 342 -47.37 7.35 -35.88
#